data_AF-A0A4S4KSP9-F1
#
_entry.id   AF-A0A4S4KSP9-F1
#
_cell.length_a   1.000
_cell.length_b   1.000
_cell.length_c   1.000
_cell.angle_alpha   90.00
_cell.angle_beta   90.00
_cell.angle_gamma   90.00
#
_symmetry.space_group_name_H-M   'P 1'
#
loop_
_entity.id
_entity.type
_entity.pdbx_description
1 polymer ?
#
loop_
_entity_poly.entity_id
_entity_poly.type
_entity_poly.pdbx_seq_one_letter_code
_entity_poly.pdbx_strand_id
1 'polypeptide(L)'
;MDDDRHRQDDWADNRDNRLPSFTEVLSRRTRPPVDLFMFYLFLQREGAEDILDFWLDVQQHENLCRAYFKDVRKSGRAIREDWPEYWDYARRRGSIYGTVMGLNPHMNTKRSTASTGDMLSDQDRFNLASAGDEKAIRSPSPGAHMASVSPGTAVGSDPPRSSTPFSLSGRTPTLFANRRASRAPTVIPRTSAISRQDLIASAERIYFRYLSPAGNTVGSNENHEIYLPPSLRLHSFPLSSAHEPKSQSEMSLMAQIPDMFHAQKEYCFRAMEQDAFPRFLRAKAFGNLTPVSALVRLIVGLIVLWIGLAVGFSLIFLDVHPKSKRFFLFIPFTIAILFLISHQYELDPILVFLGQSESTPFRTLHIREPYVKKLLLGRAIWVSVLVTACVAALTLIFWAVPGHRL
;
A
#
# COMPACT_ATOMS: atom_id res chain seq x y z
N MET A 1 17.81 5.18 -28.41
CA MET A 1 16.48 5.82 -28.28
C MET A 1 15.34 4.84 -28.51
N ASP A 2 15.44 3.89 -29.44
CA ASP A 2 14.38 2.88 -29.64
C ASP A 2 14.43 1.74 -28.61
N ASP A 3 15.63 1.33 -28.17
CA ASP A 3 15.80 0.28 -27.17
C ASP A 3 15.32 0.69 -25.76
N ASP A 4 15.45 1.98 -25.40
CA ASP A 4 14.92 2.52 -24.13
C ASP A 4 13.39 2.67 -24.15
N ARG A 5 12.80 2.92 -25.33
CA ARG A 5 11.35 2.99 -25.51
C ARG A 5 10.73 1.61 -25.39
N HIS A 6 11.28 0.60 -26.08
CA HIS A 6 10.82 -0.78 -25.93
C HIS A 6 10.93 -1.30 -24.50
N ARG A 7 12.02 -1.00 -23.77
CA ARG A 7 12.13 -1.37 -22.35
C ARG A 7 11.13 -0.67 -21.45
N GLN A 8 10.74 0.57 -21.74
CA GLN A 8 9.70 1.29 -21.01
C GLN A 8 8.31 0.73 -21.31
N ASP A 9 8.05 0.39 -22.57
CA ASP A 9 6.81 -0.22 -23.02
C ASP A 9 6.64 -1.61 -22.40
N ASP A 10 7.67 -2.46 -22.45
CA ASP A 10 7.68 -3.79 -21.82
C ASP A 10 7.50 -3.71 -20.30
N TRP A 11 8.06 -2.68 -19.65
CA TRP A 11 7.88 -2.45 -18.21
C TRP A 11 6.46 -2.01 -17.87
N ALA A 12 5.84 -1.18 -18.70
CA ALA A 12 4.46 -0.74 -18.55
C ALA A 12 3.47 -1.90 -18.80
N ASP A 13 3.69 -2.71 -19.84
CA ASP A 13 2.86 -3.87 -20.17
C ASP A 13 2.94 -4.95 -19.09
N ASN A 14 4.13 -5.17 -18.52
CA ASN A 14 4.29 -6.07 -17.37
C ASN A 14 3.52 -5.60 -16.13
N ARG A 15 3.34 -4.29 -15.95
CA ARG A 15 2.54 -3.75 -14.84
C ARG A 15 1.05 -3.92 -15.08
N ASP A 16 0.60 -3.74 -16.32
CA ASP A 16 -0.82 -3.83 -16.68
C ASP A 16 -1.37 -5.26 -16.67
N ASN A 17 -0.49 -6.27 -16.62
CA ASN A 17 -0.83 -7.69 -16.61
C ASN A 17 -0.59 -8.40 -15.26
N ARG A 18 -0.26 -7.65 -14.20
CA ARG A 18 0.00 -8.24 -12.87
C ARG A 18 -0.68 -7.48 -11.74
N LEU A 19 -0.80 -8.12 -10.58
CA LEU A 19 -1.16 -7.44 -9.34
C LEU A 19 -0.01 -6.52 -8.91
N PRO A 20 -0.31 -5.31 -8.40
CA PRO A 20 0.73 -4.39 -7.94
C PRO A 20 1.48 -4.98 -6.75
N SER A 21 2.78 -4.70 -6.65
CA SER A 21 3.56 -5.10 -5.47
C SER A 21 3.32 -4.15 -4.29
N PHE A 22 3.60 -4.62 -3.08
CA PHE A 22 3.47 -3.79 -1.89
C PHE A 22 4.37 -2.54 -1.94
N THR A 23 5.59 -2.70 -2.44
CA THR A 23 6.52 -1.59 -2.71
C THR A 23 5.93 -0.56 -3.69
N GLU A 24 5.18 -1.01 -4.69
CA GLU A 24 4.58 -0.13 -5.69
C GLU A 24 3.45 0.73 -5.08
N VAL A 25 2.63 0.12 -4.23
CA VAL A 25 1.57 0.80 -3.46
C VAL A 25 2.18 1.83 -2.51
N LEU A 26 3.19 1.47 -1.72
CA LEU A 26 3.87 2.39 -0.81
C LEU A 26 4.57 3.55 -1.54
N SER A 27 5.12 3.28 -2.74
CA SER A 27 5.74 4.30 -3.59
C SER A 27 4.74 5.21 -4.33
N ARG A 28 3.43 5.04 -4.11
CA ARG A 28 2.34 5.79 -4.76
C ARG A 28 2.32 5.67 -6.29
N ARG A 29 2.77 4.53 -6.82
CA ARG A 29 2.77 4.27 -8.28
C ARG A 29 1.48 3.64 -8.78
N THR A 30 0.64 3.14 -7.89
CA THR A 30 -0.64 2.49 -8.21
C THR A 30 -1.81 3.47 -8.23
N ARG A 31 -2.92 3.07 -8.86
CA ARG A 31 -4.16 3.84 -8.96
C ARG A 31 -5.30 3.17 -8.20
N PRO A 32 -6.40 3.89 -7.91
CA PRO A 32 -7.54 3.29 -7.24
C PRO A 32 -8.15 2.13 -8.04
N PRO A 33 -8.65 1.06 -7.38
CA PRO A 33 -8.91 0.92 -5.94
C PRO A 33 -7.74 0.39 -5.09
N VAL A 34 -6.54 0.20 -5.67
CA VAL A 34 -5.38 -0.42 -5.01
C VAL A 34 -4.27 0.62 -4.80
N ASP A 35 -4.63 1.80 -4.28
CA ASP A 35 -3.70 2.88 -3.98
C ASP A 35 -3.31 2.90 -2.48
N LEU A 36 -2.28 3.70 -2.16
CA LEU A 36 -1.83 3.89 -0.78
C LEU A 36 -2.94 4.41 0.14
N PHE A 37 -3.83 5.26 -0.40
CA PHE A 37 -4.92 5.85 0.37
C PHE A 37 -5.99 4.81 0.73
N MET A 38 -6.38 3.94 -0.19
CA MET A 38 -7.28 2.82 0.10
C MET A 38 -6.63 1.80 1.03
N PHE A 39 -5.31 1.60 0.94
CA PHE A 39 -4.58 0.74 1.88
C PHE A 39 -4.58 1.33 3.30
N TYR A 40 -4.34 2.64 3.44
CA TYR A 40 -4.46 3.33 4.73
C TYR A 40 -5.87 3.21 5.32
N LEU A 41 -6.90 3.45 4.49
CA LEU A 41 -8.30 3.32 4.92
C LEU A 41 -8.65 1.88 5.33
N PHE A 42 -8.02 0.89 4.70
CA PHE A 42 -8.18 -0.51 5.05
C PHE A 42 -7.57 -0.81 6.43
N LEU A 43 -6.31 -0.41 6.66
CA LEU A 43 -5.66 -0.58 7.96
C LEU A 43 -6.37 0.16 9.10
N GLN A 44 -6.90 1.36 8.83
CA GLN A 44 -7.68 2.12 9.80
C GLN A 44 -8.95 1.40 10.26
N ARG A 45 -9.53 0.50 9.43
CA ARG A 45 -10.68 -0.31 9.86
C ARG A 45 -10.28 -1.49 10.73
N GLU A 46 -9.06 -1.97 10.58
CA GLU A 46 -8.52 -3.08 11.33
C GLU A 46 -7.86 -2.62 12.65
N GLY A 47 -7.74 -1.31 12.86
CA GLY A 47 -7.04 -0.72 14.02
C GLY A 47 -5.54 -0.90 13.95
N ALA A 48 -4.99 -1.07 12.75
CA ALA A 48 -3.56 -1.24 12.49
C ALA A 48 -3.00 -0.06 11.69
N GLU A 49 -3.56 1.14 11.82
CA GLU A 49 -3.02 2.33 11.16
C GLU A 49 -1.60 2.69 11.62
N ASP A 50 -1.27 2.38 12.88
CA ASP A 50 -0.04 2.82 13.54
C ASP A 50 1.22 2.27 12.87
N ILE A 51 1.16 1.04 12.36
CA ILE A 51 2.31 0.40 11.70
C ILE A 51 2.65 1.07 10.36
N LEU A 52 1.64 1.54 9.63
CA LEU A 52 1.83 2.26 8.38
C LEU A 52 2.28 3.69 8.64
N ASP A 53 1.68 4.36 9.62
CA ASP A 53 2.07 5.70 10.03
C ASP A 53 3.53 5.73 10.52
N PHE A 54 3.93 4.76 11.35
CA PHE A 54 5.33 4.57 11.74
C PHE A 54 6.25 4.41 10.53
N TRP A 55 5.89 3.53 9.58
CA TRP A 55 6.70 3.32 8.38
C TRP A 55 6.85 4.59 7.54
N LEU A 56 5.76 5.36 7.38
CA LEU A 56 5.76 6.63 6.64
C LEU A 56 6.59 7.71 7.33
N ASP A 57 6.53 7.81 8.65
CA ASP A 57 7.33 8.77 9.43
C ASP A 57 8.81 8.40 9.42
N VAL A 58 9.17 7.12 9.52
CA VAL A 58 10.57 6.67 9.37
C VAL A 58 11.07 6.93 7.94
N GLN A 59 10.25 6.71 6.92
CA GLN A 59 10.63 7.03 5.54
C GLN A 59 10.87 8.54 5.34
N GLN A 60 10.12 9.39 6.02
CA GLN A 60 10.36 10.84 6.05
C GLN A 60 11.67 11.16 6.77
N HIS A 61 11.94 10.54 7.92
CA HIS A 61 13.20 10.71 8.64
C HIS A 61 14.42 10.32 7.79
N GLU A 62 14.38 9.18 7.10
CA GLU A 62 15.45 8.80 6.16
C GLU A 62 15.64 9.84 5.04
N ASN A 63 14.55 10.40 4.50
CA ASN A 63 14.63 11.43 3.48
C ASN A 63 15.26 12.72 4.03
N LEU A 64 15.01 13.06 5.29
CA LEU A 64 15.68 14.17 5.99
C LEU A 64 17.18 13.89 6.16
N CYS A 65 17.56 12.67 6.56
CA CYS A 65 18.98 12.26 6.64
C CYS A 65 19.66 12.36 5.27
N ARG A 66 19.04 11.86 4.18
CA ARG A 66 19.60 11.98 2.82
C ARG A 66 19.79 13.43 2.40
N ALA A 67 18.83 14.29 2.73
CA ALA A 67 18.90 15.70 2.42
C ALA A 67 20.02 16.39 3.21
N TYR A 68 20.17 16.08 4.49
CA TYR A 68 21.30 16.55 5.31
C TYR A 68 22.65 16.19 4.69
N PHE A 69 22.89 14.91 4.36
CA PHE A 69 24.16 14.49 3.74
C PHE A 69 24.41 15.16 2.39
N LYS A 70 23.35 15.39 1.61
CA LYS A 70 23.44 16.09 0.33
C LYS A 70 23.83 17.57 0.52
N ASP A 71 23.28 18.23 1.53
CA ASP A 71 23.59 19.62 1.86
C ASP A 71 25.02 19.76 2.41
N VAL A 72 25.47 18.83 3.26
CA VAL A 72 26.86 18.76 3.73
C VAL A 72 27.82 18.64 2.54
N ARG A 73 27.54 17.71 1.60
CA ARG A 73 28.37 17.54 0.39
C ARG A 73 28.36 18.79 -0.50
N LYS A 74 27.21 19.44 -0.65
CA LYS A 74 27.09 20.69 -1.43
C LYS A 74 27.83 21.85 -0.77
N SER A 75 27.97 21.84 0.55
CA SER A 75 28.75 22.84 1.30
C SER A 75 30.27 22.67 1.19
N GLY A 76 30.76 21.63 0.49
CA GLY A 76 32.19 21.36 0.29
C GLY A 76 32.92 20.81 1.52
N ARG A 77 32.24 20.67 2.66
CA ARG A 77 32.77 20.04 3.87
C ARG A 77 32.76 18.52 3.72
N ALA A 78 33.87 17.87 4.07
CA ALA A 78 33.90 16.41 4.14
C ALA A 78 33.03 15.96 5.33
N ILE A 79 32.25 14.88 5.15
CA ILE A 79 31.45 14.30 6.24
C ILE A 79 32.34 13.91 7.44
N ARG A 80 33.61 13.56 7.17
CA ARG A 80 34.62 13.30 8.20
C ARG A 80 34.91 14.52 9.09
N GLU A 81 34.82 15.73 8.54
CA GLU A 81 35.10 16.98 9.24
C GLU A 81 33.86 17.50 9.98
N ASP A 82 32.68 17.36 9.37
CA ASP A 82 31.42 17.81 9.97
C ASP A 82 30.89 16.85 11.04
N TRP A 83 31.13 15.53 10.85
CA TRP A 83 30.66 14.49 11.77
C TRP A 83 31.61 13.28 11.85
N PRO A 84 32.74 13.41 12.57
CA PRO A 84 33.78 12.38 12.63
C PRO A 84 33.29 11.05 13.26
N GLU A 85 32.42 11.13 14.26
CA GLU A 85 31.92 9.94 14.97
C GLU A 85 30.96 9.11 14.11
N TYR A 86 30.12 9.78 13.31
CA TYR A 86 29.28 9.10 12.34
C TYR A 86 30.09 8.45 11.24
N TRP A 87 31.15 9.11 10.78
CA TRP A 87 32.08 8.55 9.80
C TRP A 87 32.76 7.27 10.33
N ASP A 88 33.23 7.29 11.57
CA ASP A 88 33.82 6.12 12.21
C ASP A 88 32.80 5.00 12.45
N TYR A 89 31.58 5.36 12.85
CA TYR A 89 30.46 4.42 12.97
C TYR A 89 30.13 3.74 11.64
N ALA A 90 29.94 4.53 10.59
CA ALA A 90 29.61 4.06 9.25
C ALA A 90 30.72 3.16 8.67
N ARG A 91 31.98 3.43 9.00
CA ARG A 91 33.11 2.57 8.60
C ARG A 91 33.15 1.25 9.37
N ARG A 92 32.87 1.26 10.68
CA ARG A 92 32.98 0.07 11.54
C ARG A 92 31.77 -0.86 11.44
N ARG A 93 30.55 -0.32 11.39
CA ARG A 93 29.30 -1.10 11.38
C ARG A 93 28.58 -1.11 10.03
N GLY A 94 29.01 -0.27 9.09
CA GLY A 94 28.28 -0.03 7.85
C GLY A 94 27.11 0.94 8.08
N SER A 95 26.78 1.73 7.06
CA SER A 95 25.60 2.59 7.08
C SER A 95 24.88 2.54 5.74
N ILE A 96 23.54 2.63 5.77
CA ILE A 96 22.70 2.62 4.56
C ILE A 96 22.98 3.83 3.64
N TYR A 97 23.62 4.87 4.17
CA TYR A 97 23.99 6.08 3.44
C TYR A 97 25.37 6.01 2.77
N GLY A 98 26.08 4.87 2.83
CA GLY A 98 27.43 4.71 2.27
C GLY A 98 27.59 5.23 0.83
N THR A 99 26.59 4.94 -0.04
CA THR A 99 26.56 5.43 -1.43
C THR A 99 26.42 6.96 -1.54
N VAL A 100 25.65 7.58 -0.63
CA VAL A 100 25.46 9.05 -0.60
C VAL A 100 26.71 9.75 -0.08
N MET A 101 27.45 9.09 0.82
CA MET A 101 28.69 9.59 1.43
C MET A 101 29.92 9.48 0.52
N GLY A 102 29.79 8.91 -0.68
CA GLY A 102 30.93 8.69 -1.58
C GLY A 102 31.91 7.63 -1.05
N LEU A 103 31.48 6.78 -0.10
CA LEU A 103 32.21 5.58 0.29
C LEU A 103 32.14 4.60 -0.88
N ASN A 104 33.14 4.66 -1.75
CA ASN A 104 33.22 3.89 -2.99
C ASN A 104 33.05 2.38 -2.70
N PRO A 105 32.20 1.62 -3.44
CA PRO A 105 32.05 0.17 -3.25
C PRO A 105 33.33 -0.64 -3.55
N HIS A 106 34.34 0.01 -4.14
CA HIS A 106 35.64 -0.58 -4.46
C HIS A 106 36.71 -0.45 -3.38
N MET A 107 36.41 0.17 -2.23
CA MET A 107 37.33 0.14 -1.09
C MET A 107 37.11 -1.16 -0.31
N ASN A 108 37.98 -2.12 -0.58
CA ASN A 108 38.10 -3.46 -0.01
C ASN A 108 38.06 -3.50 1.54
N THR A 109 36.89 -3.24 2.13
CA THR A 109 36.64 -3.41 3.56
C THR A 109 35.73 -4.62 3.67
N LYS A 110 36.35 -5.73 4.09
CA LYS A 110 35.75 -7.04 4.26
C LYS A 110 34.34 -6.91 4.85
N ARG A 111 33.35 -7.25 4.03
CA ARG A 111 31.97 -7.51 4.43
C ARG A 111 32.00 -8.71 5.37
N SER A 112 32.03 -8.50 6.67
CA SER A 112 31.77 -9.56 7.64
C SER A 112 30.27 -9.82 7.71
N THR A 113 29.72 -10.40 6.66
CA THR A 113 28.53 -11.24 6.79
C THR A 113 29.06 -12.60 7.23
N ALA A 114 29.23 -12.78 8.54
CA ALA A 114 29.31 -14.11 9.11
C ALA A 114 27.93 -14.76 8.94
N SER A 115 27.70 -15.37 7.77
CA SER A 115 26.62 -16.30 7.53
C SER A 115 27.24 -17.66 7.24
N THR A 116 27.25 -18.50 8.27
CA THR A 116 27.10 -19.96 8.25
C THR A 116 27.11 -20.62 6.87
N GLY A 117 28.30 -20.71 6.24
CA GLY A 117 28.45 -21.31 4.91
C GLY A 117 29.83 -21.92 4.64
N ASP A 118 30.87 -21.55 5.40
CA ASP A 118 32.21 -22.11 5.23
C ASP A 118 32.40 -23.38 6.06
N MET A 119 31.82 -24.49 5.60
CA MET A 119 32.30 -25.84 5.89
C MET A 119 32.18 -26.73 4.65
N LEU A 120 32.78 -26.28 3.54
CA LEU A 120 33.11 -27.17 2.42
C LEU A 120 34.62 -27.26 2.35
N SER A 121 35.13 -28.48 2.49
CA SER A 121 36.56 -28.75 2.42
C SER A 121 37.04 -28.58 0.99
N ASP A 122 38.32 -28.22 0.80
CA ASP A 122 38.93 -28.08 -0.54
C ASP A 122 38.79 -29.34 -1.43
N GLN A 123 38.49 -30.48 -0.81
CA GLN A 123 38.22 -31.76 -1.47
C GLN A 123 36.88 -31.77 -2.23
N ASP A 124 35.86 -31.06 -1.74
CA ASP A 124 34.53 -30.99 -2.39
C ASP A 124 34.54 -30.10 -3.64
N ARG A 125 35.38 -29.05 -3.65
CA ARG A 125 35.59 -28.19 -4.82
C ARG A 125 36.27 -28.92 -5.97
N PHE A 126 37.19 -29.84 -5.69
CA PHE A 126 37.88 -30.60 -6.72
C PHE A 126 36.96 -31.63 -7.39
N ASN A 127 36.03 -32.21 -6.63
CA ASN A 127 35.06 -33.18 -7.15
C ASN A 127 33.98 -32.54 -8.05
N LEU A 128 33.59 -31.27 -7.81
CA LEU A 128 32.67 -30.54 -8.71
C LEU A 128 33.32 -30.10 -10.03
N ALA A 129 34.65 -29.95 -10.07
CA ALA A 129 35.37 -29.58 -11.30
C ALA A 129 35.52 -30.74 -12.30
N SER A 130 35.40 -32.00 -11.83
CA SER A 130 35.53 -33.20 -12.67
C SER A 130 34.20 -33.69 -13.29
N ALA A 131 33.06 -33.07 -12.97
CA ALA A 131 31.74 -33.47 -13.45
C ALA A 131 31.15 -32.51 -14.52
N GLY A 132 32.03 -31.85 -15.30
CA GLY A 132 31.65 -30.90 -16.34
C GLY A 132 31.81 -31.47 -17.75
N ASP A 133 30.89 -32.32 -18.20
CA ASP A 133 30.64 -32.47 -19.63
C ASP A 133 29.18 -32.90 -19.86
N GLU A 134 28.33 -31.93 -20.22
CA GLU A 134 27.26 -32.01 -21.23
C GLU A 134 26.23 -30.88 -21.04
N LYS A 135 26.13 -30.03 -22.07
CA LYS A 135 25.02 -29.14 -22.48
C LYS A 135 24.18 -28.49 -21.36
N ALA A 136 24.44 -27.20 -21.09
CA ALA A 136 23.41 -26.28 -20.61
C ALA A 136 23.49 -24.91 -21.28
N ILE A 137 22.33 -24.49 -21.76
CA ILE A 137 21.99 -23.33 -22.57
C ILE A 137 22.15 -22.03 -21.76
N ARG A 138 22.68 -20.98 -22.40
CA ARG A 138 22.86 -19.63 -21.85
C ARG A 138 21.51 -18.90 -21.73
N SER A 139 21.24 -18.33 -20.55
CA SER A 139 20.19 -17.32 -20.31
C SER A 139 20.80 -16.10 -19.62
N PRO A 140 20.60 -14.85 -20.10
CA PRO A 140 21.10 -13.65 -19.44
C PRO A 140 20.05 -13.01 -18.52
N SER A 141 20.39 -12.80 -17.25
CA SER A 141 19.58 -12.04 -16.29
C SER A 141 19.97 -10.54 -16.31
N PRO A 142 19.02 -9.58 -16.43
CA PRO A 142 19.32 -8.15 -16.49
C PRO A 142 19.60 -7.53 -15.11
N GLY A 143 20.76 -6.88 -14.96
CA GLY A 143 21.12 -6.06 -13.82
C GLY A 143 20.56 -4.64 -13.93
N ALA A 144 19.88 -4.18 -12.88
CA ALA A 144 19.34 -2.83 -12.77
C ALA A 144 20.46 -1.82 -12.44
N HIS A 145 20.92 -1.10 -13.46
CA HIS A 145 21.75 0.10 -13.30
C HIS A 145 20.84 1.34 -13.20
N MET A 146 20.83 1.99 -12.03
CA MET A 146 20.27 3.34 -11.90
C MET A 146 21.27 4.36 -12.45
N ALA A 147 20.93 4.99 -13.57
CA ALA A 147 21.67 6.10 -14.15
C ALA A 147 21.45 7.38 -13.33
N SER A 148 22.55 7.95 -12.84
CA SER A 148 22.60 9.29 -12.24
C SER A 148 22.82 10.34 -13.34
N VAL A 149 21.86 11.25 -13.53
CA VAL A 149 22.02 12.42 -14.40
C VAL A 149 22.47 13.61 -13.54
N SER A 150 23.63 14.17 -13.86
CA SER A 150 24.14 15.45 -13.32
C SER A 150 23.81 16.60 -14.30
N PRO A 151 23.51 17.83 -13.85
CA PRO A 151 23.13 18.93 -14.72
C PRO A 151 24.33 19.82 -15.11
N GLY A 152 24.44 20.11 -16.41
CA GLY A 152 25.34 21.11 -16.98
C GLY A 152 24.68 22.48 -17.08
N THR A 153 25.45 23.51 -16.76
CA THR A 153 25.16 24.95 -16.81
C THR A 153 25.14 25.49 -18.25
N ALA A 154 24.10 26.27 -18.60
CA ALA A 154 24.17 27.29 -19.64
C ALA A 154 23.14 28.41 -19.37
N VAL A 155 23.57 29.64 -19.63
CA VAL A 155 22.96 30.93 -19.27
C VAL A 155 22.12 31.45 -20.44
N GLY A 156 20.94 32.04 -20.19
CA GLY A 156 20.33 33.04 -21.10
C GLY A 156 18.81 33.04 -21.27
N SER A 157 18.19 34.15 -20.86
CA SER A 157 16.87 34.75 -21.25
C SER A 157 15.54 34.21 -20.68
N ASP A 158 14.90 35.04 -19.84
CA ASP A 158 13.46 35.11 -19.45
C ASP A 158 12.63 35.90 -20.51
N PRO A 159 11.28 36.00 -20.44
CA PRO A 159 10.19 35.01 -20.28
C PRO A 159 9.04 35.26 -21.32
N PRO A 160 7.82 34.64 -21.24
CA PRO A 160 6.76 35.18 -20.36
C PRO A 160 5.84 34.14 -19.66
N ARG A 161 5.11 34.69 -18.70
CA ARG A 161 4.13 34.13 -17.74
C ARG A 161 2.93 33.37 -18.34
N SER A 162 2.39 32.39 -17.61
CA SER A 162 0.93 32.13 -17.39
C SER A 162 0.75 30.83 -16.57
N SER A 163 0.37 30.92 -15.29
CA SER A 163 -0.99 30.85 -14.72
C SER A 163 -1.59 29.44 -14.68
N THR A 164 -1.62 28.88 -13.47
CA THR A 164 -2.40 27.72 -13.02
C THR A 164 -3.90 27.87 -13.30
N PRO A 165 -4.62 26.78 -13.59
CA PRO A 165 -6.05 26.72 -13.31
C PRO A 165 -6.42 25.45 -12.52
N PHE A 166 -6.47 25.55 -11.20
CA PHE A 166 -7.37 24.72 -10.41
C PHE A 166 -8.42 25.64 -9.80
N SER A 167 -9.54 25.77 -10.51
CA SER A 167 -10.76 26.41 -10.02
C SER A 167 -11.93 25.56 -10.52
N LEU A 168 -12.46 24.72 -9.64
CA LEU A 168 -13.81 24.20 -9.77
C LEU A 168 -14.41 24.08 -8.37
N SER A 169 -15.08 25.16 -8.01
CA SER A 169 -16.19 25.20 -7.06
C SER A 169 -17.36 24.39 -7.62
N GLY A 170 -18.00 23.56 -6.78
CA GLY A 170 -19.14 22.74 -7.18
C GLY A 170 -19.66 21.80 -6.08
N ARG A 171 -20.28 22.37 -5.05
CA ARG A 171 -21.20 21.82 -4.02
C ARG A 171 -21.58 20.31 -4.09
N THR A 172 -21.31 19.58 -3.01
CA THR A 172 -22.18 18.54 -2.42
C THR A 172 -22.06 18.55 -0.88
N PRO A 173 -23.14 18.34 -0.11
CA PRO A 173 -23.16 18.61 1.32
C PRO A 173 -22.44 17.54 2.14
N THR A 174 -21.75 18.03 3.16
CA THR A 174 -20.99 17.31 4.19
C THR A 174 -21.90 16.84 5.31
N LEU A 175 -21.94 15.53 5.61
CA LEU A 175 -22.50 15.06 6.88
C LEU A 175 -21.64 14.08 7.69
N PHE A 176 -20.47 13.64 7.20
CA PHE A 176 -19.51 12.87 8.03
C PHE A 176 -18.03 13.14 7.68
N ALA A 177 -17.72 14.37 7.26
CA ALA A 177 -16.35 14.80 7.03
C ALA A 177 -15.88 15.72 8.16
N ASN A 178 -15.66 15.16 9.36
CA ASN A 178 -14.90 15.83 10.40
C ASN A 178 -14.07 14.81 11.18
N ARG A 179 -12.76 15.10 11.27
CA ARG A 179 -11.67 14.37 11.93
C ARG A 179 -11.13 13.11 11.24
N ARG A 180 -10.35 13.34 10.19
CA ARG A 180 -8.95 12.88 10.05
C ARG A 180 -8.55 13.34 8.65
N ALA A 181 -8.05 14.57 8.59
CA ALA A 181 -7.31 15.02 7.43
C ALA A 181 -6.24 13.95 7.18
N SER A 182 -6.25 13.36 5.99
CA SER A 182 -5.09 12.68 5.44
C SER A 182 -3.91 13.62 5.66
N ARG A 183 -3.09 13.32 6.69
CA ARG A 183 -1.90 14.09 6.98
C ARG A 183 -1.00 13.90 5.77
N ALA A 184 -1.11 14.84 4.84
CA ALA A 184 -0.09 15.03 3.84
C ALA A 184 1.25 15.02 4.58
N PRO A 185 2.29 14.33 4.05
CA PRO A 185 3.58 14.34 4.70
C PRO A 185 3.93 15.79 5.02
N THR A 186 4.35 16.05 6.25
CA THR A 186 4.82 17.38 6.64
C THR A 186 6.01 17.70 5.75
N VAL A 187 5.74 18.37 4.63
CA VAL A 187 6.75 18.96 3.77
C VAL A 187 7.28 20.10 4.61
N ILE A 188 8.34 19.82 5.38
CA ILE A 188 9.08 20.86 6.08
C ILE A 188 9.53 21.84 4.98
N PRO A 189 9.05 23.09 4.98
CA PRO A 189 9.46 24.06 3.99
C PRO A 189 10.98 24.20 4.07
N ARG A 190 11.66 24.07 2.92
CA ARG A 190 13.13 24.13 2.81
C ARG A 190 13.64 25.56 2.96
N THR A 191 13.40 26.18 4.12
CA THR A 191 13.82 27.57 4.39
C THR A 191 15.17 27.64 5.08
N SER A 192 15.70 26.52 5.60
CA SER A 192 17.01 26.45 6.26
C SER A 192 17.77 25.18 5.87
N ALA A 193 19.10 25.23 5.96
CA ALA A 193 19.94 24.04 5.90
C ALA A 193 19.53 23.10 7.05
N ILE A 194 19.32 21.82 6.73
CA ILE A 194 18.90 20.83 7.73
C ILE A 194 20.00 20.73 8.78
N SER A 195 19.65 20.93 10.04
CA SER A 195 20.58 20.82 11.14
C SER A 195 20.57 19.39 11.70
N ARG A 196 21.65 19.04 12.40
CA ARG A 196 21.68 17.77 13.14
C ARG A 196 20.61 17.71 14.24
N GLN A 197 20.18 18.87 14.75
CA GLN A 197 19.12 18.99 15.74
C GLN A 197 17.76 18.55 15.17
N ASP A 198 17.50 18.84 13.89
CA ASP A 198 16.27 18.43 13.21
C ASP A 198 16.20 16.90 13.04
N LEU A 199 17.35 16.24 12.88
CA LEU A 199 17.45 14.78 12.87
C LEU A 199 17.11 14.19 14.25
N ILE A 200 17.62 14.79 15.33
CA ILE A 200 17.32 14.37 16.70
C ILE A 200 15.83 14.59 17.01
N ALA A 201 15.29 15.77 16.69
CA ALA A 201 13.90 16.10 16.96
C ALA A 201 12.92 15.18 16.21
N SER A 202 13.23 14.82 14.97
CA SER A 202 12.41 13.84 14.21
C SER A 202 12.51 12.43 14.79
N ALA A 203 13.70 11.99 15.21
CA ALA A 203 13.88 10.69 15.85
C ALA A 203 13.17 10.59 17.20
N GLU A 204 13.28 11.64 18.03
CA GLU A 204 12.59 11.76 19.33
C GLU A 204 11.07 11.68 19.16
N ARG A 205 10.53 12.41 18.18
CA ARG A 205 9.10 12.39 17.87
C ARG A 205 8.60 11.01 17.45
N ILE A 206 9.33 10.32 16.57
CA ILE A 206 8.98 8.96 16.12
C ILE A 206 9.00 8.00 17.30
N TYR A 207 10.04 8.09 18.14
CA TYR A 207 10.18 7.22 19.30
C TYR A 207 9.03 7.39 20.28
N PHE A 208 8.75 8.61 20.74
CA PHE A 208 7.67 8.83 21.70
C PHE A 208 6.29 8.56 21.12
N ARG A 209 6.11 8.71 19.80
CA ARG A 209 4.80 8.45 19.19
C ARG A 209 4.48 6.98 19.05
N TYR A 210 5.44 6.15 18.65
CA TYR A 210 5.17 4.77 18.21
C TYR A 210 5.90 3.69 19.03
N LEU A 211 7.02 4.03 19.68
CA LEU A 211 7.92 3.06 20.30
C LEU A 211 7.96 3.14 21.83
N SER A 212 7.58 4.27 22.42
CA SER A 212 7.54 4.38 23.88
C SER A 212 6.36 3.57 24.44
N PRO A 213 6.56 2.81 25.54
CA PRO A 213 5.48 2.09 26.21
C PRO A 213 4.33 3.04 26.55
N ALA A 214 3.09 2.62 26.26
CA ALA A 214 1.87 3.36 26.53
C ALA A 214 1.82 3.89 27.99
N GLY A 215 2.19 5.16 28.18
CA GLY A 215 2.30 5.79 29.50
C GLY A 215 3.14 7.07 29.56
N ASN A 216 4.07 7.28 28.61
CA ASN A 216 4.99 8.43 28.65
C ASN A 216 4.60 9.61 27.73
N THR A 217 3.56 9.49 26.90
CA THR A 217 3.09 10.61 26.06
C THR A 217 2.01 11.41 26.78
N VAL A 218 2.41 12.50 27.43
CA VAL A 218 1.47 13.44 28.06
C VAL A 218 0.62 14.10 26.96
N GLY A 219 -0.68 13.77 26.91
CA GLY A 219 -1.67 14.49 26.09
C GLY A 219 -2.21 13.75 24.85
N SER A 220 -1.81 12.50 24.57
CA SER A 220 -2.44 11.69 23.52
C SER A 220 -3.23 10.52 24.13
N ASN A 221 -4.56 10.63 24.11
CA ASN A 221 -5.51 9.61 24.59
C ASN A 221 -5.59 8.33 23.71
N GLU A 222 -4.71 8.18 22.72
CA GLU A 222 -4.70 7.03 21.81
C GLU A 222 -3.32 6.36 21.90
N ASN A 223 -3.32 5.09 22.28
CA ASN A 223 -2.13 4.24 22.35
C ASN A 223 -1.74 3.85 20.92
N HIS A 224 -0.76 4.55 20.32
CA HIS A 224 -0.25 4.25 18.97
C HIS A 224 0.98 3.32 19.02
N GLU A 225 1.07 2.45 20.04
CA GLU A 225 2.23 1.60 20.24
C GLU A 225 2.24 0.47 19.22
N ILE A 226 3.30 0.40 18.42
CA ILE A 226 3.44 -0.67 17.41
C ILE A 226 3.92 -1.97 18.05
N TYR A 227 3.33 -3.09 17.64
CA TYR A 227 3.79 -4.40 18.10
C TYR A 227 5.15 -4.75 17.49
N LEU A 228 6.19 -4.71 18.31
CA LEU A 228 7.54 -5.12 17.95
C LEU A 228 7.98 -6.34 18.78
N PRO A 229 8.72 -7.29 18.15
CA PRO A 229 9.41 -8.36 18.87
C PRO A 229 10.35 -7.80 19.93
N PRO A 230 10.55 -8.48 21.08
CA PRO A 230 11.40 -7.99 22.16
C PRO A 230 12.82 -7.60 21.73
N SER A 231 13.36 -8.26 20.71
CA SER A 231 14.69 -7.98 20.14
C SER A 231 14.80 -6.65 19.39
N LEU A 232 13.69 -6.09 18.94
CA LEU A 232 13.64 -4.84 18.17
C LEU A 232 13.06 -3.66 18.98
N ARG A 233 12.61 -3.90 20.21
CA ARG A 233 12.09 -2.85 21.09
C ARG A 233 13.22 -1.96 21.58
N LEU A 234 12.98 -0.66 21.52
CA LEU A 234 13.83 0.35 22.11
C LEU A 234 13.20 0.75 23.45
N HIS A 235 13.89 0.49 24.56
CA HIS A 235 13.36 0.71 25.91
C HIS A 235 13.51 2.16 26.40
N SER A 236 14.50 2.88 25.90
CA SER A 236 14.70 4.29 26.19
C SER A 236 15.33 5.00 25.00
N PHE A 237 14.92 6.24 24.77
CA PHE A 237 15.61 7.15 23.86
C PHE A 237 16.56 8.02 24.71
N PRO A 238 17.89 7.84 24.59
CA PRO A 238 18.85 8.46 25.50
C PRO A 238 19.19 9.92 25.16
N LEU A 239 18.59 10.51 24.12
CA LEU A 239 18.88 11.86 23.64
C LEU A 239 17.63 12.75 23.76
N SER A 240 17.80 14.04 24.02
CA SER A 240 16.69 14.99 24.01
C SER A 240 16.99 16.11 23.04
N SER A 241 16.00 16.53 22.23
CA SER A 241 16.15 17.69 21.34
C SER A 241 16.28 19.03 22.08
N ALA A 242 16.21 19.06 23.41
CA ALA A 242 16.42 20.26 24.22
C ALA A 242 17.89 20.53 24.58
N HIS A 243 18.76 19.51 24.50
CA HIS A 243 20.17 19.63 24.88
C HIS A 243 21.09 19.16 23.75
N GLU A 244 22.06 20.01 23.40
CA GLU A 244 23.14 19.62 22.49
C GLU A 244 24.02 18.57 23.18
N PRO A 245 24.36 17.45 22.51
CA PRO A 245 25.08 16.35 23.14
C PRO A 245 26.49 16.81 23.53
N LYS A 246 26.78 16.80 24.82
CA LYS A 246 28.09 17.21 25.37
C LYS A 246 28.94 16.02 25.78
N SER A 247 28.32 14.86 26.04
CA SER A 247 29.04 13.64 26.40
C SER A 247 29.43 12.84 25.16
N GLN A 248 30.64 12.27 25.15
CA GLN A 248 31.13 11.38 24.08
C GLN A 248 30.19 10.18 23.83
N SER A 249 29.46 9.74 24.85
CA SER A 249 28.42 8.70 24.73
C SER A 249 27.20 9.18 23.95
N GLU A 250 26.71 10.40 24.22
CA GLU A 250 25.57 11.02 23.54
C GLU A 250 25.89 11.27 22.06
N MET A 251 27.12 11.69 21.81
CA MET A 251 27.70 11.94 20.50
C MET A 251 27.78 10.65 19.66
N SER A 252 28.23 9.54 20.28
CA SER A 252 28.22 8.18 19.67
C SER A 252 26.82 7.62 19.44
N LEU A 253 25.83 8.00 20.27
CA LEU A 253 24.42 7.62 20.09
C LEU A 253 23.78 8.45 18.97
N MET A 254 24.17 9.71 18.84
CA MET A 254 23.74 10.59 17.76
C MET A 254 24.15 10.05 16.39
N ALA A 255 25.36 9.49 16.29
CA ALA A 255 25.83 8.81 15.09
C ALA A 255 24.96 7.60 14.70
N GLN A 256 24.20 7.01 15.62
CA GLN A 256 23.32 5.88 15.32
C GLN A 256 21.96 6.32 14.80
N ILE A 257 21.56 7.58 15.02
CA ILE A 257 20.23 8.11 14.65
C ILE A 257 19.85 7.83 13.19
N PRO A 258 20.71 8.09 12.18
CA PRO A 258 20.33 7.88 10.78
C PRO A 258 19.93 6.45 10.44
N ASP A 259 20.49 5.46 11.16
CA ASP A 259 20.27 4.03 10.92
C ASP A 259 19.42 3.36 12.03
N MET A 260 19.00 4.11 13.05
CA MET A 260 18.39 3.58 14.29
C MET A 260 17.09 2.81 14.04
N PHE A 261 16.24 3.32 13.14
CA PHE A 261 14.91 2.75 12.87
C PHE A 261 14.89 1.76 11.71
N HIS A 262 16.05 1.41 11.13
CA HIS A 262 16.11 0.62 9.91
C HIS A 262 15.56 -0.81 10.12
N ALA A 263 15.97 -1.47 11.20
CA ALA A 263 15.53 -2.83 11.52
C ALA A 263 14.02 -2.88 11.85
N GLN A 264 13.52 -1.88 12.58
CA GLN A 264 12.10 -1.76 12.92
C GLN A 264 11.26 -1.51 11.66
N LYS A 265 11.73 -0.63 10.77
CA LYS A 265 11.07 -0.35 9.50
C LYS A 265 11.00 -1.59 8.60
N GLU A 266 12.09 -2.35 8.49
CA GLU A 266 12.12 -3.59 7.70
C GLU A 266 11.16 -4.63 8.26
N TYR A 267 11.12 -4.77 9.60
CA TYR A 267 10.15 -5.62 10.27
C TYR A 267 8.70 -5.19 9.97
N CYS A 268 8.38 -3.90 10.14
CA CYS A 268 7.04 -3.38 9.85
C CYS A 268 6.66 -3.57 8.38
N PHE A 269 7.61 -3.39 7.46
CA PHE A 269 7.40 -3.65 6.04
C PHE A 269 7.05 -5.11 5.78
N ARG A 270 7.83 -6.05 6.33
CA ARG A 270 7.57 -7.50 6.19
C ARG A 270 6.25 -7.92 6.84
N ALA A 271 5.95 -7.39 8.02
CA ALA A 271 4.70 -7.67 8.71
C ALA A 271 3.48 -7.21 7.87
N MET A 272 3.53 -5.99 7.33
CA MET A 272 2.47 -5.48 6.45
C MET A 272 2.38 -6.27 5.13
N GLU A 273 3.51 -6.65 4.54
CA GLU A 273 3.57 -7.41 3.28
C GLU A 273 3.01 -8.83 3.43
N GLN A 274 3.24 -9.48 4.58
CA GLN A 274 2.83 -10.86 4.82
C GLN A 274 1.37 -10.99 5.28
N ASP A 275 0.89 -10.08 6.14
CA ASP A 275 -0.45 -10.19 6.74
C ASP A 275 -1.47 -9.24 6.08
N ALA A 276 -1.23 -7.93 6.15
CA ALA A 276 -2.21 -6.93 5.73
C ALA A 276 -2.38 -6.85 4.21
N PHE A 277 -1.29 -6.96 3.45
CA PHE A 277 -1.31 -6.73 2.01
C PHE A 277 -2.10 -7.78 1.21
N PRO A 278 -1.97 -9.10 1.46
CA PRO A 278 -2.79 -10.11 0.78
C PRO A 278 -4.29 -9.95 1.08
N ARG A 279 -4.64 -9.58 2.32
CA ARG A 279 -6.03 -9.29 2.73
C ARG A 279 -6.58 -8.05 2.04
N PHE A 280 -5.78 -7.00 1.95
CA PHE A 280 -6.14 -5.79 1.21
C PHE A 280 -6.40 -6.08 -0.27
N LEU A 281 -5.51 -6.83 -0.94
CA LEU A 281 -5.72 -7.24 -2.33
C LEU A 281 -6.99 -8.09 -2.47
N ARG A 282 -7.24 -9.03 -1.55
CA ARG A 282 -8.49 -9.81 -1.53
C ARG A 282 -9.73 -8.92 -1.42
N ALA A 283 -9.71 -7.93 -0.53
CA ALA A 283 -10.85 -7.05 -0.32
C ALA A 283 -11.07 -6.06 -1.48
N LYS A 284 -10.01 -5.54 -2.10
CA LYS A 284 -10.08 -4.42 -3.08
C LYS A 284 -9.80 -4.78 -4.53
N ALA A 285 -8.98 -5.79 -4.80
CA ALA A 285 -8.70 -6.24 -6.16
C ALA A 285 -9.72 -7.29 -6.64
N PHE A 286 -10.23 -8.10 -5.71
CA PHE A 286 -11.15 -9.20 -5.99
C PHE A 286 -12.61 -8.87 -5.62
N GLY A 287 -12.83 -7.95 -4.68
CA GLY A 287 -14.15 -7.48 -4.27
C GLY A 287 -14.41 -6.06 -4.74
N ASN A 288 -15.68 -5.75 -4.96
CA ASN A 288 -16.12 -4.38 -5.25
C ASN A 288 -16.83 -3.71 -4.06
N LEU A 289 -17.30 -4.54 -3.14
CA LEU A 289 -18.14 -4.15 -2.01
C LEU A 289 -17.34 -4.17 -0.71
N THR A 290 -17.72 -3.30 0.21
CA THR A 290 -17.31 -3.38 1.60
C THR A 290 -18.14 -4.45 2.33
N PRO A 291 -17.59 -5.09 3.39
CA PRO A 291 -18.30 -6.15 4.12
C PRO A 291 -19.64 -5.67 4.71
N VAL A 292 -19.69 -4.41 5.16
CA VAL A 292 -20.92 -3.80 5.69
C VAL A 292 -21.98 -3.66 4.60
N SER A 293 -21.60 -3.14 3.42
CA SER A 293 -22.51 -2.94 2.29
C SER A 293 -22.97 -4.27 1.69
N ALA A 294 -22.13 -5.30 1.73
CA ALA A 294 -22.49 -6.67 1.37
C ALA A 294 -23.51 -7.26 2.37
N LEU A 295 -23.35 -7.01 3.68
CA LEU A 295 -24.29 -7.46 4.70
C LEU A 295 -25.65 -6.77 4.57
N VAL A 296 -25.67 -5.45 4.36
CA VAL A 296 -26.93 -4.72 4.13
C VAL A 296 -27.67 -5.27 2.90
N ARG A 297 -26.96 -5.55 1.80
CA ARG A 297 -27.54 -6.21 0.62
C ARG A 297 -28.08 -7.60 0.94
N LEU A 298 -27.39 -8.40 1.75
CA LEU A 298 -27.88 -9.72 2.18
C LEU A 298 -29.25 -9.60 2.87
N ILE A 299 -29.37 -8.71 3.86
CA ILE A 299 -30.62 -8.50 4.61
C ILE A 299 -31.74 -8.07 3.66
N VAL A 300 -31.49 -7.05 2.83
CA VAL A 300 -32.50 -6.55 1.89
C VAL A 300 -32.87 -7.64 0.87
N GLY A 301 -31.89 -8.40 0.38
CA GLY A 301 -32.09 -9.51 -0.55
C GLY A 301 -32.99 -10.60 0.03
N LEU A 302 -32.79 -10.99 1.30
CA LEU A 302 -33.62 -11.97 2.00
C LEU A 302 -35.06 -11.47 2.20
N ILE A 303 -35.23 -10.20 2.58
CA ILE A 303 -36.56 -9.60 2.76
C ILE A 303 -37.31 -9.56 1.42
N VAL A 304 -36.66 -9.10 0.35
CA VAL A 304 -37.28 -9.03 -0.99
C VAL A 304 -37.56 -10.43 -1.53
N LEU A 305 -36.70 -11.42 -1.25
CA LEU A 305 -36.96 -12.81 -1.61
C LEU A 305 -38.21 -13.33 -0.91
N TRP A 306 -38.32 -13.09 0.39
CA TRP A 306 -39.48 -13.51 1.17
C TRP A 306 -40.78 -12.88 0.65
N ILE A 307 -40.78 -11.57 0.36
CA ILE A 307 -41.93 -10.88 -0.24
C ILE A 307 -42.24 -11.46 -1.63
N GLY A 308 -41.22 -11.66 -2.48
CA GLY A 308 -41.38 -12.21 -3.82
C GLY A 308 -42.00 -13.61 -3.81
N LEU A 309 -41.53 -14.48 -2.91
CA LEU A 309 -42.09 -15.82 -2.72
C LEU A 309 -43.52 -15.75 -2.17
N ALA A 310 -43.79 -14.94 -1.15
CA ALA A 310 -45.12 -14.79 -0.56
C ALA A 310 -46.15 -14.30 -1.60
N VAL A 311 -45.82 -13.26 -2.37
CA VAL A 311 -46.65 -12.77 -3.47
C VAL A 311 -46.80 -13.84 -4.56
N GLY A 312 -45.72 -14.55 -4.90
CA GLY A 312 -45.74 -15.63 -5.88
C GLY A 312 -46.70 -16.76 -5.50
N PHE A 313 -46.60 -17.27 -4.28
CA PHE A 313 -47.53 -18.28 -3.76
C PHE A 313 -48.96 -17.75 -3.67
N SER A 314 -49.15 -16.50 -3.24
CA SER A 314 -50.49 -15.90 -3.17
C SER A 314 -51.16 -15.82 -4.54
N LEU A 315 -50.41 -15.45 -5.59
CA LEU A 315 -50.92 -15.40 -6.97
C LEU A 315 -51.22 -16.79 -7.57
N ILE A 316 -50.52 -17.83 -7.10
CA ILE A 316 -50.79 -19.22 -7.46
C ILE A 316 -52.08 -19.69 -6.78
N PHE A 317 -52.21 -19.46 -5.47
CA PHE A 317 -53.38 -19.89 -4.68
C PHE A 317 -54.65 -19.10 -4.96
N LEU A 318 -54.58 -17.85 -5.42
CA LEU A 318 -55.78 -17.08 -5.78
C LEU A 318 -56.28 -17.35 -7.20
N ASP A 319 -55.53 -18.16 -7.96
CA ASP A 319 -55.70 -18.47 -9.39
C ASP A 319 -56.00 -17.23 -10.26
N VAL A 320 -55.12 -16.23 -10.17
CA VAL A 320 -55.32 -14.96 -10.88
C VAL A 320 -55.12 -15.12 -12.39
N HIS A 321 -56.17 -14.86 -13.17
CA HIS A 321 -56.10 -14.68 -14.61
C HIS A 321 -55.91 -13.20 -15.00
N PRO A 322 -55.13 -12.88 -16.06
CA PRO A 322 -54.32 -13.76 -16.91
C PRO A 322 -52.99 -14.20 -16.25
N LYS A 323 -52.45 -15.35 -16.67
CA LYS A 323 -51.17 -15.91 -16.17
C LYS A 323 -49.97 -14.97 -16.35
N SER A 324 -50.04 -14.04 -17.30
CA SER A 324 -49.01 -13.02 -17.56
C SER A 324 -48.74 -12.13 -16.35
N LYS A 325 -49.69 -11.97 -15.42
CA LYS A 325 -49.46 -11.22 -14.17
C LYS A 325 -48.37 -11.84 -13.29
N ARG A 326 -48.18 -13.17 -13.37
CA ARG A 326 -47.12 -13.89 -12.63
C ARG A 326 -45.72 -13.58 -13.17
N PHE A 327 -45.60 -13.16 -14.44
CA PHE A 327 -44.32 -12.79 -15.03
C PHE A 327 -43.68 -11.57 -14.35
N PHE A 328 -44.49 -10.67 -13.76
CA PHE A 328 -43.97 -9.53 -13.00
C PHE A 328 -43.19 -9.92 -11.73
N LEU A 329 -43.29 -11.17 -11.27
CA LEU A 329 -42.45 -11.72 -10.19
C LEU A 329 -40.96 -11.73 -10.55
N PHE A 330 -40.62 -11.60 -11.84
CA PHE A 330 -39.24 -11.40 -12.28
C PHE A 330 -38.57 -10.20 -11.59
N ILE A 331 -39.30 -9.11 -11.31
CA ILE A 331 -38.73 -7.91 -10.67
C ILE A 331 -38.22 -8.20 -9.25
N PRO A 332 -39.06 -8.66 -8.29
CA PRO A 332 -38.59 -8.96 -6.94
C PRO A 332 -37.55 -10.09 -6.93
N PHE A 333 -37.69 -11.12 -7.78
CA PHE A 333 -36.67 -12.18 -7.86
C PHE A 333 -35.34 -11.67 -8.40
N THR A 334 -35.33 -10.76 -9.38
CA THR A 334 -34.09 -10.15 -9.88
C THR A 334 -33.38 -9.38 -8.78
N ILE A 335 -34.10 -8.52 -8.06
CA ILE A 335 -33.50 -7.70 -6.99
C ILE A 335 -32.98 -8.61 -5.87
N ALA A 336 -33.77 -9.61 -5.45
CA ALA A 336 -33.39 -10.54 -4.40
C ALA A 336 -32.13 -11.35 -4.76
N ILE A 337 -32.15 -12.01 -5.91
CA ILE A 337 -31.03 -12.86 -6.36
C ILE A 337 -29.79 -12.04 -6.65
N LEU A 338 -29.93 -10.84 -7.23
CA LEU A 338 -28.79 -9.94 -7.45
C LEU A 338 -28.11 -9.61 -6.12
N PHE A 339 -28.88 -9.27 -5.07
CA PHE A 339 -28.30 -8.94 -3.77
C PHE A 339 -27.71 -10.15 -3.03
N LEU A 340 -28.34 -11.32 -3.10
CA LEU A 340 -27.82 -12.55 -2.48
C LEU A 340 -26.51 -13.01 -3.14
N ILE A 341 -26.47 -13.04 -4.47
CA ILE A 341 -25.25 -13.41 -5.20
C ILE A 341 -24.17 -12.34 -5.03
N SER A 342 -24.54 -11.05 -5.04
CA SER A 342 -23.57 -9.97 -4.80
C SER A 342 -22.90 -10.07 -3.42
N HIS A 343 -23.65 -10.52 -2.40
CA HIS A 343 -23.09 -10.83 -1.08
C HIS A 343 -22.10 -12.00 -1.15
N GLN A 344 -22.50 -13.13 -1.75
CA GLN A 344 -21.67 -14.34 -1.81
C GLN A 344 -20.33 -14.15 -2.53
N TYR A 345 -20.32 -13.30 -3.56
CA TYR A 345 -19.11 -13.02 -4.35
C TYR A 345 -18.39 -11.73 -3.96
N GLU A 346 -18.88 -11.01 -2.94
CA GLU A 346 -18.40 -9.67 -2.51
C GLU A 346 -18.29 -8.66 -3.68
N LEU A 347 -19.12 -8.83 -4.70
CA LEU A 347 -19.03 -8.14 -5.97
C LEU A 347 -20.42 -7.76 -6.46
N ASP A 348 -20.64 -6.47 -6.70
CA ASP A 348 -21.85 -5.95 -7.32
C ASP A 348 -21.61 -5.74 -8.83
N PRO A 349 -22.22 -6.56 -9.71
CA PRO A 349 -21.97 -6.48 -11.14
C PRO A 349 -22.42 -5.14 -11.73
N ILE A 350 -23.47 -4.51 -11.19
CA ILE A 350 -23.97 -3.22 -11.68
C ILE A 350 -22.92 -2.13 -11.49
N LEU A 351 -22.35 -2.05 -10.28
CA LEU A 351 -21.31 -1.07 -9.98
C LEU A 351 -20.05 -1.30 -10.82
N VAL A 352 -19.67 -2.56 -11.03
CA VAL A 352 -18.49 -2.90 -11.86
C VAL A 352 -18.71 -2.47 -13.32
N PHE A 353 -19.89 -2.68 -13.89
CA PHE A 353 -20.19 -2.21 -15.26
C PHE A 353 -20.18 -0.68 -15.39
N LEU A 354 -20.54 0.03 -14.32
CA LEU A 354 -20.38 1.49 -14.23
C LEU A 354 -18.93 1.93 -13.99
N GLY A 355 -17.98 1.00 -13.88
CA GLY A 355 -16.58 1.27 -13.58
C GLY A 355 -16.38 1.84 -12.17
N GLN A 356 -17.29 1.54 -11.25
CA GLN A 356 -17.30 2.06 -9.88
C GLN A 356 -17.02 0.96 -8.85
N SER A 357 -16.29 1.32 -7.81
CA SER A 357 -15.96 0.47 -6.67
C SER A 357 -16.19 1.17 -5.35
N GLU A 358 -16.59 0.42 -4.33
CA GLU A 358 -16.89 0.98 -3.02
C GLU A 358 -15.61 1.20 -2.20
N SER A 359 -15.37 2.44 -1.80
CA SER A 359 -14.23 2.83 -0.96
C SER A 359 -14.58 2.63 0.52
N THR A 360 -15.52 3.44 1.03
CA THR A 360 -16.26 3.29 2.30
C THR A 360 -17.68 2.84 2.04
N PRO A 361 -18.38 2.26 3.04
CA PRO A 361 -19.78 1.91 2.88
C PRO A 361 -20.56 3.07 2.25
N PHE A 362 -21.25 2.79 1.15
CA PHE A 362 -22.06 3.71 0.34
C PHE A 362 -21.30 4.85 -0.37
N ARG A 363 -19.96 4.84 -0.39
CA ARG A 363 -19.16 5.80 -1.17
C ARG A 363 -18.40 5.10 -2.28
N THR A 364 -18.78 5.38 -3.52
CA THR A 364 -18.13 4.83 -4.69
C THR A 364 -16.93 5.67 -5.14
N LEU A 365 -16.03 5.01 -5.86
CA LEU A 365 -14.80 5.53 -6.43
C LEU A 365 -14.62 4.90 -7.82
N HIS A 366 -13.97 5.60 -8.74
CA HIS A 366 -13.75 5.08 -10.07
C HIS A 366 -12.57 4.09 -10.11
N ILE A 367 -12.76 2.94 -10.78
CA ILE A 367 -11.72 1.92 -10.98
C ILE A 367 -10.78 2.43 -12.09
N ARG A 368 -9.55 2.78 -11.71
CA ARG A 368 -8.52 3.32 -12.62
C ARG A 368 -7.37 2.35 -12.89
N GLU A 369 -7.18 1.37 -12.02
CA GLU A 369 -6.15 0.35 -12.20
C GLU A 369 -6.55 -0.66 -13.31
N PRO A 370 -5.78 -0.78 -14.40
CA PRO A 370 -6.21 -1.50 -15.60
C PRO A 370 -6.33 -3.01 -15.38
N TYR A 371 -5.38 -3.62 -14.68
CA TYR A 371 -5.41 -5.04 -14.37
C TYR A 371 -6.63 -5.41 -13.51
N VAL A 372 -6.87 -4.64 -12.44
CA VAL A 372 -8.01 -4.84 -11.52
C VAL A 372 -9.33 -4.64 -12.26
N LYS A 373 -9.40 -3.68 -13.19
CA LYS A 373 -10.58 -3.47 -14.03
C LYS A 373 -10.90 -4.69 -14.89
N LYS A 374 -9.90 -5.28 -15.58
CA LYS A 374 -10.08 -6.49 -16.39
C LYS A 374 -10.55 -7.66 -15.52
N LEU A 375 -9.93 -7.85 -14.36
CA LEU A 375 -10.26 -8.93 -13.42
C LEU A 375 -11.69 -8.81 -12.87
N LEU A 376 -12.08 -7.62 -12.39
CA LEU A 376 -13.43 -7.37 -11.88
C LEU A 376 -14.48 -7.51 -12.98
N LEU A 377 -14.19 -7.05 -14.20
CA LEU A 377 -15.11 -7.18 -15.33
C LEU A 377 -15.38 -8.66 -15.68
N GLY A 378 -14.33 -9.49 -15.76
CA GLY A 378 -14.49 -10.93 -16.02
C GLY A 378 -15.34 -11.62 -14.95
N ARG A 379 -15.12 -11.28 -13.68
CA ARG A 379 -15.94 -11.78 -12.57
C ARG A 379 -17.36 -11.24 -12.59
N ALA A 380 -17.56 -9.97 -12.91
CA ALA A 380 -18.89 -9.36 -13.01
C ALA A 380 -19.72 -10.05 -14.11
N ILE A 381 -19.11 -10.37 -15.25
CA ILE A 381 -19.78 -11.14 -16.32
C ILE A 381 -20.22 -12.50 -15.79
N TRP A 382 -19.33 -13.24 -15.13
CA TRP A 382 -19.68 -14.54 -14.53
C TRP A 382 -20.83 -14.43 -13.52
N VAL A 383 -20.75 -13.46 -12.61
CA VAL A 383 -21.78 -13.20 -11.61
C VAL A 383 -23.10 -12.82 -12.27
N SER A 384 -23.10 -11.99 -13.31
CA SER A 384 -24.30 -11.63 -14.05
C SER A 384 -24.94 -12.83 -14.73
N VAL A 385 -24.16 -13.71 -15.36
CA VAL A 385 -24.68 -14.96 -15.96
C VAL A 385 -25.36 -15.82 -14.90
N LEU A 386 -24.74 -15.98 -13.74
CA LEU A 386 -25.31 -16.74 -12.62
C LEU A 386 -26.61 -16.12 -12.11
N VAL A 387 -26.66 -14.79 -11.93
CA VAL A 387 -27.87 -14.05 -11.53
C VAL A 387 -28.98 -14.29 -12.55
N THR A 388 -28.72 -14.10 -13.84
CA THR A 388 -29.72 -14.30 -14.89
C THR A 388 -30.24 -15.74 -14.91
N ALA A 389 -29.37 -16.74 -14.77
CA ALA A 389 -29.76 -18.15 -14.74
C ALA A 389 -30.67 -18.48 -13.54
N CYS A 390 -30.29 -18.04 -12.32
CA CYS A 390 -31.09 -18.25 -11.12
C CYS A 390 -32.45 -17.55 -11.19
N VAL A 391 -32.48 -16.30 -11.69
CA VAL A 391 -33.72 -15.54 -11.85
C VAL A 391 -34.63 -16.19 -12.88
N ALA A 392 -34.09 -16.58 -14.05
CA ALA A 392 -34.86 -17.26 -15.09
C ALA A 392 -35.44 -18.60 -14.60
N ALA A 393 -34.67 -19.39 -13.83
CA ALA A 393 -35.16 -20.62 -13.25
C ALA A 393 -36.34 -20.37 -12.28
N LEU A 394 -36.20 -19.42 -11.35
CA LEU A 394 -37.27 -19.08 -10.41
C LEU A 394 -38.53 -18.56 -11.13
N THR A 395 -38.37 -17.67 -12.10
CA THR A 395 -39.52 -17.08 -12.80
C THR A 395 -40.24 -18.09 -13.68
N LEU A 396 -39.51 -19.00 -14.34
CA LEU A 396 -40.11 -20.09 -15.11
C LEU A 396 -40.87 -21.07 -14.20
N ILE A 397 -40.34 -21.41 -13.03
CA ILE A 397 -41.03 -22.27 -12.05
C ILE A 397 -42.37 -21.64 -11.65
N PHE A 398 -42.37 -20.38 -11.18
CA PHE A 398 -43.60 -19.71 -10.73
C PHE A 398 -44.58 -19.39 -11.86
N TRP A 399 -44.11 -19.30 -13.10
CA TRP A 399 -44.97 -19.13 -14.28
C TRP A 399 -45.60 -20.45 -14.74
N ALA A 400 -44.83 -21.56 -14.73
CA ALA A 400 -45.28 -22.86 -15.23
C ALA A 400 -46.25 -23.58 -14.28
N VAL A 401 -46.15 -23.34 -12.96
CA VAL A 401 -47.01 -24.00 -11.97
C VAL A 401 -48.49 -23.63 -12.19
N PRO A 402 -49.38 -24.62 -12.38
CA PRO A 402 -50.82 -24.36 -12.51
C PRO A 402 -51.37 -23.77 -11.21
N GLY A 403 -52.25 -22.78 -11.33
CA GLY A 403 -52.95 -22.23 -10.17
C GLY A 403 -54.01 -23.20 -9.68
N HIS A 404 -54.25 -23.21 -8.37
CA HIS A 404 -55.39 -23.90 -7.78
C HIS A 404 -55.92 -23.02 -6.65
N ARG A 405 -57.22 -22.71 -6.71
CA ARG A 405 -57.89 -21.96 -5.64
C ARG A 405 -58.06 -22.86 -4.42
N LEU A 406 -57.37 -22.50 -3.35
CA LEU A 406 -57.52 -23.11 -2.02
C LEU A 406 -58.87 -22.75 -1.40
#